data_AF-A0A6M6JQZ0-F1
#
_entry.id   AF-A0A6M6JQZ0-F1
#
_cell.length_a   1.000
_cell.length_b   1.000
_cell.length_c   1.000
_cell.angle_alpha   90.00
_cell.angle_beta   90.00
_cell.angle_gamma   90.00
#
_symmetry.space_group_name_H-M   'P 1'
#
loop_
_entity.id
_entity.type
_entity.pdbx_description
1 polymer ?
#
loop_
_entity_poly.entity_id
_entity_poly.type
_entity_poly.pdbx_seq_one_letter_code
_entity_poly.pdbx_strand_id
1 'polypeptide(L)' 'MRIGADAEYSDPSAARAQLSDFAEDGALLVRADNHIAWRVTTGADVANLQATLSSVLGR' A
#
# COMPACT_ATOMS: atom_id res chain seq x y z
N MET A 1 -2.63 -1.71 -10.54
CA MET A 1 -2.83 -0.36 -9.99
C MET A 1 -1.46 0.30 -9.80
N ARG A 2 -1.19 1.41 -10.49
CA ARG A 2 0.01 2.24 -10.32
C ARG A 2 -0.43 3.66 -9.98
N ILE A 3 0.35 4.38 -9.17
CA ILE A 3 0.10 5.79 -8.80
C ILE A 3 1.28 6.63 -9.28
N GLY A 4 1.06 7.72 -10.02
CA GLY A 4 2.12 8.57 -10.57
C GLY A 4 1.67 9.45 -11.76
N ALA A 5 2.58 10.31 -12.25
CA ALA A 5 2.29 11.31 -13.30
C ALA A 5 1.72 10.72 -14.61
N ASP A 6 2.01 9.44 -14.88
CA ASP A 6 1.55 8.71 -16.07
C ASP A 6 0.90 7.36 -15.72
N ALA A 7 0.31 7.27 -14.53
CA ALA A 7 -0.32 6.05 -14.03
C ALA A 7 -1.85 6.13 -14.04
N GLU A 8 -2.49 5.00 -13.75
CA GLU A 8 -3.96 4.89 -13.65
C GLU A 8 -4.56 5.85 -12.60
N TYR A 9 -3.79 6.15 -11.55
CA TYR A 9 -4.10 7.17 -10.56
C TYR A 9 -2.96 8.18 -10.52
N SER A 10 -3.24 9.47 -10.65
CA SER A 10 -2.24 10.50 -10.48
C SER A 10 -2.21 11.00 -9.03
N ASP A 11 -1.00 11.30 -8.53
CA ASP A 11 -0.82 12.08 -7.30
C ASP A 11 -0.35 13.50 -7.67
N PRO A 12 -1.26 14.40 -8.11
CA PRO A 12 -0.90 15.74 -8.55
C PRO A 12 -0.33 16.62 -7.43
N SER A 13 -0.58 16.25 -6.17
CA SER A 13 -0.15 17.00 -4.98
C SER A 13 1.20 16.54 -4.41
N ALA A 14 1.73 15.41 -4.90
CA ALA A 14 2.83 14.67 -4.27
C ALA A 14 2.56 14.29 -2.79
N ALA A 15 1.31 14.39 -2.32
CA ALA A 15 0.96 14.14 -0.93
C ALA A 15 1.10 12.65 -0.57
N ARG A 16 0.98 11.73 -1.54
CA ARG A 16 1.31 10.33 -1.32
C ARG A 16 2.74 10.22 -0.82
N ALA A 17 3.71 10.77 -1.55
CA ALA A 17 5.12 10.68 -1.17
C ALA A 17 5.40 11.29 0.21
N GLN A 18 4.66 12.33 0.59
CA GLN A 18 4.82 13.02 1.88
C GLN A 18 4.17 12.29 3.05
N LEU A 19 3.03 11.61 2.83
CA LEU A 19 2.22 10.99 3.89
C LEU A 19 2.51 9.50 4.08
N SER A 20 3.10 8.86 3.07
CA SER A 20 3.13 7.40 2.97
C SER A 20 4.17 6.73 3.85
N ASP A 21 5.32 7.35 4.12
CA ASP A 21 6.45 6.70 4.84
C ASP A 21 6.82 5.31 4.24
N PHE A 22 6.63 5.14 2.93
CA PHE A 22 7.06 3.97 2.15
C PHE A 22 7.54 4.38 0.76
N ALA A 23 8.47 3.61 0.20
CA ALA A 23 9.06 3.84 -1.11
C ALA A 23 8.03 3.63 -2.24
N GLU A 24 8.36 4.01 -3.48
CA GLU A 24 7.42 3.88 -4.60
C GLU A 24 6.93 2.44 -4.82
N ASP A 25 7.78 1.46 -4.53
CA ASP A 25 7.53 0.02 -4.62
C ASP A 25 6.94 -0.60 -3.34
N GLY A 26 6.73 0.20 -2.28
CA GLY A 26 6.04 -0.20 -1.06
C GLY A 26 4.51 -0.33 -1.23
N ALA A 27 3.85 -0.84 -0.21
CA ALA A 27 2.41 -1.12 -0.25
C ALA A 27 1.71 -0.87 1.09
N LEU A 28 0.46 -0.43 1.03
CA LEU A 28 -0.46 -0.40 2.16
C LEU A 28 -1.67 -1.27 1.86
N LEU A 29 -2.09 -2.06 2.85
CA LEU A 29 -3.37 -2.74 2.86
C LEU A 29 -4.33 -1.95 3.76
N VAL A 30 -5.35 -1.35 3.14
CA VAL A 30 -6.39 -0.58 3.83
C VAL A 30 -7.66 -1.43 3.89
N ARG A 31 -8.26 -1.52 5.08
CA ARG A 31 -9.54 -2.19 5.31
C ARG A 31 -10.70 -1.35 4.81
N ALA A 32 -11.88 -1.96 4.68
CA ALA A 32 -13.11 -1.28 4.28
C ALA A 32 -13.54 -0.15 5.26
N ASP A 33 -13.08 -0.19 6.51
CA ASP A 33 -13.29 0.87 7.53
C ASP A 33 -12.17 1.93 7.53
N ASN A 34 -11.38 2.03 6.46
CA ASN A 34 -10.29 2.98 6.25
C ASN A 34 -9.10 2.85 7.23
N HIS A 35 -9.05 1.79 8.04
CA HIS A 35 -7.88 1.48 8.86
C HIS A 35 -6.81 0.74 8.06
N ILE A 36 -5.54 1.08 8.29
CA ILE A 36 -4.39 0.34 7.73
C ILE A 36 -4.25 -0.98 8.49
N ALA A 37 -4.47 -2.10 7.80
CA ALA A 37 -4.27 -3.44 8.35
C ALA A 37 -2.81 -3.91 8.23
N TRP A 38 -2.10 -3.41 7.22
CA TRP A 38 -0.72 -3.82 6.97
C TRP A 38 0.02 -2.81 6.10
N ARG A 39 1.34 -2.79 6.25
CA ARG A 39 2.27 -1.84 5.64
C ARG A 39 3.55 -2.55 5.21
N VAL A 40 4.08 -2.15 4.06
CA VAL A 40 5.41 -2.49 3.57
C VAL A 40 6.12 -1.25 3.07
N THR A 41 7.35 -1.05 3.52
CA THR A 41 8.16 0.12 3.15
C THR A 41 8.85 -0.03 1.80
N THR A 42 9.08 -1.25 1.31
CA THR A 42 9.74 -1.57 0.03
C THR A 42 9.14 -2.82 -0.61
N GLY A 43 9.36 -3.04 -1.90
CA GLY A 43 8.76 -4.15 -2.65
C GLY A 43 9.23 -5.55 -2.24
N ALA A 44 10.34 -5.65 -1.51
CA ALA A 44 10.95 -6.94 -1.10
C ALA A 44 10.06 -7.76 -0.15
N ASP A 45 9.27 -7.09 0.68
CA ASP A 45 8.46 -7.71 1.73
C ASP A 45 7.01 -7.97 1.29
N VAL A 46 6.67 -7.70 0.03
CA VAL A 46 5.34 -7.90 -0.55
C VAL A 46 4.95 -9.39 -0.64
N ALA A 47 5.93 -10.29 -0.66
CA ALA A 47 5.71 -11.74 -0.74
C ALA A 47 4.81 -12.30 0.39
N ASN A 48 4.74 -11.61 1.55
CA ASN A 48 3.94 -12.02 2.69
C ASN A 48 2.49 -11.50 2.68
N LEU A 49 2.05 -10.86 1.58
CA LEU A 49 0.71 -10.29 1.46
C LEU A 49 -0.40 -11.34 1.66
N GLN A 50 -0.25 -12.55 1.10
CA GLN A 50 -1.28 -13.58 1.19
C GLN A 50 -1.49 -14.08 2.62
N ALA A 51 -0.40 -14.31 3.36
CA ALA A 51 -0.48 -14.68 4.78
C ALA A 51 -1.11 -13.57 5.64
N THR A 52 -0.77 -12.31 5.32
CA THR A 52 -1.37 -11.15 5.98
C THR A 52 -2.86 -11.06 5.71
N LEU A 53 -3.30 -11.25 4.47
CA LEU A 53 -4.72 -11.26 4.10
C LEU A 53 -5.48 -12.35 4.85
N SER A 54 -4.94 -13.57 4.94
CA SER A 54 -5.51 -14.65 5.73
C SER A 54 -5.68 -14.27 7.20
N SER A 55 -4.64 -13.68 7.81
CA SER A 55 -4.71 -13.19 9.20
C SER A 55 -5.75 -12.09 9.42
N VAL A 56 -5.83 -11.10 8.53
CA VAL A 56 -6.79 -9.98 8.62
C VAL A 56 -8.23 -10.46 8.42
N LEU A 57 -8.44 -11.46 7.56
CA LEU A 57 -9.74 -12.06 7.30
C LEU A 57 -10.11 -13.17 8.30
N GLY A 58 -9.21 -13.54 9.21
CA GLY A 58 -9.41 -14.60 10.20
C GLY A 58 -9.54 -16.00 9.60
N ARG A 59 -8.79 -16.28 8.52
CA ARG A 59 -8.83 -17.54 7.76
C ARG A 59 -7.50 -18.26 7.78
#